data_AF-A0A1V1PFA8-F1
#
_entry.id   AF-A0A1V1PFA8-F1
#
_cell.length_a   1.000
_cell.length_b   1.000
_cell.length_c   1.000
_cell.angle_alpha   90.00
_cell.angle_beta   90.00
_cell.angle_gamma   90.00
#
_symmetry.space_group_name_H-M   'P 1'
#
loop_
_entity.id
_entity.type
_entity.pdbx_description
1 polymer ?
#
loop_
_entity_poly.entity_id
_entity_poly.type
_entity_poly.pdbx_seq_one_letter_code
_entity_poly.pdbx_strand_id
1 'polypeptide(L)'
;MKFYGRKNEIDEISHWINSPNAEFCHVRGRRRIGKTSILEQIAQKHNAFYFSGFADESDLNCRVRIAEDWDQFANIKDLSTRNNY
;
A
#
# COMPACT_ATOMS: atom_id res chain seq x y z
N MET A 1 12.27 -9.26 -7.99
CA MET A 1 12.32 -8.30 -9.11
C MET A 1 13.25 -7.15 -8.72
N LYS A 2 14.17 -6.72 -9.59
CA LYS A 2 15.13 -5.65 -9.25
C LYS A 2 14.50 -4.30 -9.61
N PHE A 3 14.39 -3.39 -8.64
CA PHE A 3 13.86 -2.04 -8.82
C PHE A 3 15.02 -1.08 -9.14
N TYR A 4 14.89 -0.27 -10.19
CA TYR A 4 15.97 0.58 -10.69
C TYR A 4 15.56 2.06 -10.73
N GLY A 5 16.46 2.94 -10.30
CA GLY A 5 16.26 4.39 -10.33
C GLY A 5 15.21 4.86 -9.31
N ARG A 6 14.55 6.00 -9.63
CA ARG A 6 13.45 6.59 -8.84
C ARG A 6 13.82 7.05 -7.43
N LYS A 7 15.10 7.33 -7.20
CA LYS A 7 15.59 7.77 -5.89
C LYS A 7 14.90 9.07 -5.46
N ASN A 8 14.80 10.04 -6.35
CA ASN A 8 14.18 11.33 -6.06
C ASN A 8 12.71 11.18 -5.67
N GLU A 9 11.94 10.40 -6.43
CA GLU A 9 10.51 10.17 -6.13
C GLU A 9 10.31 9.42 -4.81
N ILE A 10 11.18 8.45 -4.50
CA ILE A 10 11.13 7.74 -3.22
C ILE A 10 11.48 8.68 -2.06
N ASP A 11 12.52 9.49 -2.21
CA ASP A 11 12.98 10.42 -1.18
C ASP A 11 11.92 11.49 -0.91
N GLU A 12 11.24 11.99 -1.95
CA GLU A 12 10.14 12.95 -1.83
C GLU A 12 8.93 12.36 -1.10
N ILE A 13 8.45 11.18 -1.50
CA ILE A 13 7.31 10.55 -0.81
C ILE A 13 7.70 10.15 0.63
N SER A 14 8.94 9.72 0.85
CA SER A 14 9.44 9.40 2.20
C SER A 14 9.52 10.63 3.09
N HIS A 15 9.80 11.82 2.53
CA HIS A 15 9.75 13.06 3.28
C HIS A 15 8.32 13.33 3.80
N TRP A 16 7.30 13.11 2.96
CA TRP A 16 5.91 13.36 3.31
C TRP A 16 5.38 12.34 4.32
N ILE A 17 5.77 11.06 4.19
CA ILE A 17 5.41 10.01 5.16
C ILE A 17 5.95 10.31 6.57
N ASN A 18 7.14 10.90 6.65
CA ASN A 18 7.78 11.25 7.93
C ASN A 18 7.39 12.66 8.42
N SER A 19 6.51 13.37 7.70
CA SER A 19 5.97 14.65 8.15
C SER A 19 5.16 14.44 9.43
N PRO A 20 5.23 15.35 10.42
CA PRO A 20 4.37 15.28 11.60
C PRO A 20 2.89 15.59 11.27
N ASN A 21 2.59 16.05 10.06
CA ASN A 21 1.25 16.41 9.64
C ASN A 21 0.53 15.24 8.96
N ALA A 22 -0.80 15.31 8.92
CA ALA A 22 -1.59 14.44 8.06
C ALA A 22 -1.41 14.88 6.59
N GLU A 23 -0.64 14.11 5.82
CA GLU A 23 -0.37 14.40 4.41
C GLU A 23 -1.27 13.57 3.48
N PHE A 24 -1.58 14.13 2.30
CA PHE A 24 -2.28 13.41 1.23
C PHE A 24 -1.50 13.54 -0.08
N CYS A 25 -1.08 12.40 -0.63
CA CYS A 25 -0.27 12.34 -1.85
C CYS A 25 -1.01 11.60 -2.98
N HIS A 26 -0.98 12.18 -4.18
CA HIS A 26 -1.52 11.56 -5.38
C HIS A 26 -0.43 11.32 -6.43
N VAL A 27 0.02 10.07 -6.55
CA VAL A 27 1.02 9.69 -7.56
C VAL A 27 0.39 9.55 -8.95
N ARG A 28 0.78 10.44 -9.87
CA ARG A 28 0.27 10.48 -11.26
C ARG A 28 1.36 10.12 -12.28
N GLY A 29 0.94 9.77 -13.50
CA GLY A 29 1.85 9.47 -14.62
C GLY A 29 1.31 8.46 -15.61
N ARG A 30 2.03 8.23 -16.71
CA ARG A 30 1.63 7.29 -17.80
C ARG A 30 1.42 5.85 -17.28
N ARG A 31 0.60 5.07 -17.98
CA ARG A 31 0.39 3.64 -17.69
C ARG A 31 1.73 2.89 -17.84
N ARG A 32 1.98 1.89 -16.97
CA ARG A 32 3.21 1.05 -16.92
C ARG A 32 4.54 1.76 -16.60
N ILE A 33 4.52 3.01 -16.12
CA ILE A 33 5.74 3.72 -15.71
C ILE A 33 6.33 3.23 -14.36
N GLY A 34 5.70 2.25 -13.71
CA GLY A 34 6.16 1.68 -12.43
C GLY A 34 5.59 2.36 -11.18
N LYS A 35 4.45 3.05 -11.26
CA LYS A 35 3.83 3.72 -10.10
C LYS A 35 3.54 2.75 -8.95
N THR A 36 2.92 1.60 -9.26
CA THR A 36 2.64 0.54 -8.27
C THR A 36 3.93 0.08 -7.60
N SER A 37 4.98 -0.17 -8.38
CA SER A 37 6.28 -0.58 -7.86
C SER A 37 6.94 0.47 -6.95
N ILE A 38 6.73 1.76 -7.20
CA ILE A 38 7.20 2.82 -6.30
C ILE A 38 6.50 2.72 -4.94
N LEU A 39 5.16 2.59 -4.94
CA LEU A 39 4.38 2.48 -3.70
C LEU A 39 4.71 1.21 -2.90
N GLU A 40 4.91 0.08 -3.58
CA GLU A 40 5.37 -1.17 -2.94
C GLU A 40 6.73 -1.00 -2.26
N GLN A 41 7.69 -0.36 -2.93
CA GLN A 41 9.02 -0.11 -2.36
C GLN A 41 8.97 0.83 -1.15
N ILE A 42 8.08 1.81 -1.17
CA ILE A 42 7.86 2.72 -0.05
C ILE A 42 7.24 1.97 1.12
N ALA A 43 6.21 1.16 0.87
CA ALA A 43 5.58 0.36 1.92
C ALA A 43 6.50 -0.70 2.53
N GLN A 44 7.52 -1.17 1.80
CA GLN A 44 8.54 -2.07 2.37
C GLN A 44 9.58 -1.32 3.21
N LYS A 45 9.87 -0.05 2.87
CA LYS A 45 10.86 0.77 3.59
C LYS A 45 10.30 1.41 4.86
N HIS A 46 9.02 1.74 4.84
CA HIS A 46 8.29 2.33 5.96
C HIS A 46 7.41 1.25 6.57
N ASN A 47 7.19 1.25 7.88
CA ASN A 47 6.23 0.33 8.51
C ASN A 47 4.79 0.77 8.16
N ALA A 48 4.41 0.60 6.89
CA ALA A 48 3.19 1.15 6.32
C ALA A 48 2.28 0.04 5.80
N PHE A 49 0.99 0.18 6.08
CA PHE A 49 -0.03 -0.70 5.54
C PHE A 49 -0.25 -0.42 4.05
N TYR A 50 -0.01 -1.42 3.21
CA TYR A 50 -0.20 -1.33 1.75
C TYR A 50 -1.34 -2.23 1.32
N PHE A 51 -2.26 -1.67 0.54
CA PHE A 51 -3.34 -2.41 -0.09
C PHE A 51 -3.55 -1.92 -1.51
N SER A 52 -4.10 -2.79 -2.35
CA SER A 52 -4.54 -2.45 -3.70
C SER A 52 -6.01 -2.81 -3.86
N GLY A 53 -6.71 -2.11 -4.76
CA GLY A 53 -8.07 -2.47 -5.16
C GLY A 53 -8.05 -3.12 -6.54
N PHE A 54 -8.90 -4.13 -6.76
CA PHE A 54 -9.09 -4.77 -8.05
C PHE A 54 -10.43 -4.35 -8.65
N ALA A 55 -10.44 -3.98 -9.93
CA ALA A 55 -11.61 -3.40 -10.58
C ALA A 55 -12.81 -4.36 -10.68
N ASP A 56 -12.55 -5.67 -10.74
CA ASP A 56 -13.57 -6.72 -10.91
C ASP A 56 -13.78 -7.56 -9.63
N GLU A 57 -13.26 -7.09 -8.49
CA GLU A 57 -13.41 -7.76 -7.19
C GLU A 57 -14.73 -7.34 -6.53
N SER A 58 -15.47 -8.31 -6.00
CA SER A 58 -16.70 -8.01 -5.24
C SER A 58 -16.35 -7.28 -3.94
N ASP A 59 -17.29 -6.46 -3.44
CA ASP A 59 -17.09 -5.76 -2.16
C ASP A 59 -16.77 -6.72 -1.01
N LEU A 60 -17.37 -7.92 -1.03
CA LEU A 60 -17.09 -8.95 -0.02
C LEU A 60 -15.63 -9.42 -0.12
N ASN A 61 -15.17 -9.78 -1.32
CA ASN A 61 -13.81 -10.27 -1.52
C ASN A 61 -12.77 -9.19 -1.18
N CYS A 62 -13.04 -7.94 -1.55
CA CYS A 62 -12.20 -6.80 -1.22
C CYS A 62 -12.08 -6.61 0.31
N ARG A 63 -13.20 -6.69 1.05
CA ARG A 63 -13.18 -6.60 2.52
C ARG A 63 -12.40 -7.75 3.17
N VAL A 64 -12.61 -8.97 2.71
CA VAL A 64 -11.89 -10.15 3.23
C VAL A 64 -10.39 -9.98 3.01
N ARG A 65 -9.98 -9.65 1.78
CA ARG A 65 -8.57 -9.47 1.45
C ARG A 65 -7.92 -8.32 2.21
N ILE A 66 -8.57 -7.17 2.32
CA ILE A 66 -8.03 -6.04 3.11
C ILE A 66 -7.88 -6.43 4.59
N ALA A 67 -8.82 -7.21 5.14
CA ALA A 67 -8.71 -7.69 6.51
C ALA A 67 -7.56 -8.70 6.70
N GLU A 68 -7.33 -9.58 5.74
CA GLU A 68 -6.16 -10.47 5.72
C GLU A 68 -4.84 -9.69 5.60
N ASP A 69 -4.78 -8.74 4.67
CA ASP A 69 -3.62 -7.85 4.48
C ASP A 69 -3.32 -7.09 5.79
N TRP A 70 -4.36 -6.62 6.49
CA TRP A 70 -4.22 -5.90 7.76
C TRP A 70 -3.69 -6.79 8.87
N ASP A 71 -4.28 -7.98 9.05
CA ASP A 71 -3.86 -8.92 10.08
C ASP A 71 -2.39 -9.34 9.89
N GLN A 72 -1.97 -9.51 8.63
CA GLN A 72 -0.57 -9.76 8.29
C GLN A 72 0.33 -8.57 8.66
N PHE A 73 -0.09 -7.34 8.35
CA PHE A 73 0.66 -6.13 8.69
C PHE A 73 0.76 -5.90 10.20
N ALA A 74 -0.35 -6.07 10.92
CA ALA A 74 -0.43 -5.87 12.36
C ALA A 74 0.18 -7.02 13.17
N ASN A 75 0.45 -8.16 12.53
CA ASN A 75 0.89 -9.41 13.16
C ASN A 75 -0.08 -9.87 14.27
N ILE A 76 -1.38 -9.68 14.04
CA ILE A 76 -2.49 -10.04 14.93
C ILE A 76 -3.58 -10.67 14.07
N LYS A 77 -4.23 -11.74 14.55
CA LYS A 77 -5.33 -12.40 13.84
C LYS A 77 -6.68 -11.97 14.41
N ASP A 78 -7.21 -10.84 13.96
CA ASP A 78 -8.45 -10.24 14.50
C ASP A 78 -9.49 -9.91 13.43
N LEU A 79 -9.12 -9.23 12.35
CA LEU A 79 -10.11 -8.79 11.35
C LEU A 79 -10.51 -9.92 10.41
N SER A 80 -9.56 -10.79 10.02
CA SER A 80 -9.81 -11.94 9.15
C SER A 80 -10.78 -12.94 9.77
N THR A 81 -10.77 -13.09 11.09
CA THR A 81 -11.64 -14.04 11.81
C THR A 81 -13.07 -13.53 11.92
N ARG A 82 -13.27 -12.21 11.96
CA ARG A 82 -14.60 -11.57 12.06
C ARG A 82 -15.37 -11.53 10.73
N ASN A 83 -14.68 -11.57 9.60
CA ASN A 83 -15.28 -11.50 8.27
C ASN A 83 -15.75 -12.86 7.71
N ASN A 84 -15.71 -13.95 8.49
CA ASN A 84 -16.16 -15.29 8.08
C ASN A 84 -17.68 -15.53 8.24
N TYR A 85 -18.49 -14.48 8.35
CA TYR A 85 -19.95 -14.54 8.51
C TYR A 85 -20.69 -13.84 7.38
#